data_AF-A0A6G1FBX8-F1
#
_entry.id   AF-A0A6G1FBX8-F1
#
_cell.length_a   1.000
_cell.length_b   1.000
_cell.length_c   1.000
_cell.angle_alpha   90.00
_cell.angle_beta   90.00
_cell.angle_gamma   90.00
#
_symmetry.space_group_name_H-M   'P 1'
#
loop_
_entity.id
_entity.type
_entity.pdbx_description
1 polymer ?
#
loop_
_entity_poly.entity_id
_entity_poly.type
_entity_poly.pdbx_seq_one_letter_code
_entity_poly.pdbx_strand_id
1 'polypeptide(L)'
;MPATPPVAPTPVTSLPEEPINFVMPPADLGKDLDADHDDDAPLRFRVIDAIIGPASPPGLAPRVLNEDLMFTTADEPASFREAESKACWRQAMHEEMCSIEDNNTSEFIALPTGH
;
A
#
# COMPACT_ATOMS: atom_id res chain seq x y z
N MET A 1 -44.14 30.63 23.95
CA MET A 1 -43.21 30.43 22.81
C MET A 1 -43.37 29.00 22.33
N PRO A 2 -43.91 28.70 21.13
CA PRO A 2 -43.97 27.33 20.64
C PRO A 2 -42.60 26.92 20.05
N ALA A 3 -42.18 25.69 20.34
CA ALA A 3 -40.90 25.11 19.93
C ALA A 3 -40.98 24.51 18.52
N THR A 4 -39.92 24.72 17.73
CA THR A 4 -39.74 24.21 16.36
C THR A 4 -39.45 22.69 16.38
N PRO A 5 -40.09 21.86 15.53
CA PRO A 5 -39.73 20.45 15.42
C PRO A 5 -38.39 20.27 14.66
N PRO A 6 -37.64 19.18 14.91
CA PRO A 6 -36.39 18.90 14.19
C PRO A 6 -36.67 18.52 12.73
N VAL A 7 -35.87 19.07 11.82
CA VAL A 7 -35.85 18.73 10.39
C VAL A 7 -35.31 17.32 10.22
N ALA A 8 -36.09 16.44 9.58
CA ALA A 8 -35.66 15.10 9.22
C ALA A 8 -34.50 15.14 8.19
N PRO A 9 -33.52 14.22 8.25
CA PRO A 9 -32.52 14.10 7.20
C PRO A 9 -33.20 13.73 5.89
N THR A 10 -32.90 14.49 4.84
CA THR A 10 -33.30 14.18 3.47
C THR A 10 -32.77 12.80 3.07
N PRO A 11 -33.57 11.96 2.38
CA PRO A 11 -33.03 10.76 1.77
C PRO A 11 -32.00 11.20 0.73
N VAL A 12 -30.76 10.76 0.89
CA VAL A 12 -29.76 10.80 -0.17
C VAL A 12 -30.38 10.03 -1.34
N THR A 13 -30.76 10.77 -2.39
CA THR A 13 -31.14 10.15 -3.66
C THR A 13 -29.90 9.43 -4.14
N SER A 14 -29.90 8.09 -4.06
CA SER A 14 -28.90 7.25 -4.68
C SER A 14 -28.88 7.63 -6.16
N LEU A 15 -27.80 8.27 -6.60
CA LEU A 15 -27.52 8.47 -8.01
C LEU A 15 -27.67 7.10 -8.70
N PRO A 16 -28.34 7.00 -9.87
CA PRO A 16 -28.44 5.72 -10.57
C PRO A 16 -27.03 5.15 -10.75
N GLU A 17 -26.80 3.98 -10.15
CA GLU A 17 -25.56 3.22 -10.27
C GLU A 17 -25.37 2.93 -11.76
N GLU A 18 -24.42 3.61 -12.42
CA GLU A 18 -24.11 3.29 -13.81
C GLU A 18 -23.73 1.80 -13.88
N PRO A 19 -24.26 1.05 -14.86
CA PRO A 19 -23.97 -0.37 -14.97
C PRO A 19 -22.47 -0.59 -15.12
N ILE A 20 -21.88 -1.30 -14.16
CA ILE A 20 -20.45 -1.61 -14.13
C ILE A 20 -20.11 -2.46 -15.36
N ASN A 21 -19.32 -1.90 -16.28
CA ASN A 21 -18.85 -2.60 -17.47
C ASN A 21 -17.66 -3.51 -17.11
N PHE A 22 -17.92 -4.80 -17.02
CA PHE A 22 -16.90 -5.82 -16.82
C PHE A 22 -16.24 -6.20 -18.16
N VAL A 23 -14.92 -6.38 -18.14
CA VAL A 23 -14.13 -6.77 -19.31
C VAL A 23 -13.68 -8.22 -19.17
N MET A 24 -13.44 -8.90 -20.29
CA MET A 24 -12.84 -10.23 -20.27
C MET A 24 -11.36 -10.17 -19.90
N PRO A 25 -10.87 -11.11 -19.05
CA PRO A 25 -9.46 -11.23 -18.76
C PRO A 25 -8.62 -11.58 -19.99
N PRO A 26 -7.32 -11.25 -19.98
CA PRO A 26 -6.34 -11.85 -20.89
C PRO A 26 -6.39 -13.38 -20.80
N ALA A 27 -6.18 -14.07 -21.93
CA ALA A 27 -6.32 -15.53 -22.04
C ALA A 27 -5.34 -16.34 -21.16
N ASP A 28 -4.36 -15.68 -20.55
CA ASP A 28 -3.20 -16.30 -19.92
C ASP A 28 -3.05 -15.93 -18.43
N LEU A 29 -4.07 -15.29 -17.87
CA LEU A 29 -4.01 -14.65 -16.55
C LEU A 29 -3.69 -15.63 -15.40
N GLY A 30 -4.04 -16.91 -15.53
CA GLY A 30 -3.82 -17.91 -14.48
C GLY A 30 -2.36 -18.11 -14.09
N LYS A 31 -1.39 -17.71 -14.93
CA LYS A 31 0.04 -17.76 -14.57
C LYS A 31 0.53 -16.56 -13.74
N ASP A 32 -0.25 -15.48 -13.75
CA ASP A 32 0.10 -14.22 -13.09
C ASP A 32 -0.60 -14.06 -11.72
N LEU A 33 -1.37 -15.07 -11.30
CA LEU A 33 -1.99 -15.12 -9.97
C LEU A 33 -0.98 -15.67 -8.96
N ASP A 34 -0.97 -15.10 -7.75
CA ASP A 34 -0.14 -15.62 -6.66
C ASP A 34 -0.72 -16.92 -6.08
N ALA A 35 0.08 -17.60 -5.25
CA ALA A 35 -0.31 -18.86 -4.63
C ALA A 35 -1.44 -18.70 -3.58
N ASP A 36 -1.79 -17.47 -3.20
CA ASP A 36 -2.83 -17.17 -2.22
C ASP A 36 -4.21 -16.96 -2.88
N HIS A 37 -4.29 -16.97 -4.21
CA HIS A 37 -5.55 -16.85 -4.93
C HIS A 37 -6.41 -18.12 -4.84
N ASP A 38 -7.63 -17.97 -4.33
CA ASP A 38 -8.65 -19.02 -4.35
C ASP A 38 -9.25 -19.16 -5.75
N ASP A 39 -9.12 -20.35 -6.35
CA ASP A 39 -9.67 -20.67 -7.67
C ASP A 39 -11.21 -20.47 -7.74
N ASP A 40 -11.91 -20.55 -6.61
CA ASP A 40 -13.35 -20.33 -6.52
C ASP A 40 -13.74 -18.84 -6.40
N ALA A 41 -12.76 -17.94 -6.18
CA ALA A 41 -13.02 -16.51 -6.09
C ALA A 41 -13.14 -15.87 -7.49
N PRO A 42 -14.28 -15.26 -7.85
CA PRO A 42 -14.45 -14.70 -9.18
C PRO A 42 -13.58 -13.46 -9.38
N LEU A 43 -12.72 -13.52 -10.39
CA LEU A 43 -11.94 -12.39 -10.87
C LEU A 43 -12.85 -11.35 -11.54
N ARG A 44 -12.65 -10.06 -11.23
CA ARG A 44 -13.47 -8.95 -11.71
C ARG A 44 -12.60 -7.89 -12.39
N PHE A 45 -12.54 -7.92 -13.72
CA PHE A 45 -11.84 -6.90 -14.51
C PHE A 45 -12.79 -5.76 -14.85
N ARG A 46 -12.29 -4.53 -14.74
CA ARG A 46 -13.02 -3.31 -15.08
C ARG A 46 -12.13 -2.42 -15.93
N VAL A 47 -12.74 -1.63 -16.80
CA VAL A 47 -12.03 -0.56 -17.50
C VAL A 47 -11.63 0.51 -16.46
N ILE A 48 -10.45 1.11 -16.60
CA ILE A 48 -9.98 2.18 -15.71
C ILE A 48 -10.98 3.34 -15.63
N ASP A 49 -11.64 3.69 -16.74
CA ASP A 49 -12.68 4.73 -16.77
C ASP A 49 -13.88 4.40 -15.87
N ALA A 50 -14.21 3.11 -15.70
CA ALA A 50 -15.27 2.68 -14.77
C ALA A 50 -14.83 2.73 -13.30
N ILE A 51 -13.54 2.92 -13.02
CA ILE A 51 -12.97 3.06 -11.67
C ILE A 51 -12.78 4.54 -11.34
N ILE A 52 -12.23 5.32 -12.29
CA ILE A 52 -11.94 6.75 -12.12
C ILE A 52 -13.21 7.60 -12.29
N GLY A 53 -14.20 7.10 -13.04
CA GLY A 53 -15.36 7.86 -13.45
C GLY A 53 -15.02 8.90 -14.52
N PRO A 54 -15.96 9.79 -14.90
CA PRO A 54 -15.75 10.79 -15.94
C PRO A 54 -14.78 11.92 -15.53
N ALA A 55 -14.21 11.86 -14.33
CA ALA A 55 -13.28 12.86 -13.84
C ALA A 55 -11.94 12.73 -14.58
N SER A 56 -11.40 13.85 -15.07
CA SER A 56 -10.02 13.88 -15.52
C SER A 56 -9.13 13.53 -14.32
N PRO A 57 -8.16 12.59 -14.44
CA PRO A 57 -7.23 12.31 -13.37
C PRO A 57 -6.63 13.64 -12.90
N PRO A 58 -6.60 13.94 -11.58
CA PRO A 58 -5.84 15.08 -11.12
C PRO A 58 -4.43 14.91 -11.71
N GLY A 59 -3.98 15.90 -12.47
CA GLY A 59 -2.68 15.85 -13.14
C GLY A 59 -1.57 15.49 -12.14
N LEU A 60 -0.39 15.11 -12.64
CA LEU A 60 0.72 14.67 -11.79
C LEU A 60 0.88 15.59 -10.56
N ALA A 61 0.54 15.06 -9.39
CA ALA A 61 0.74 15.79 -8.16
C ALA A 61 2.25 16.06 -8.04
N PRO A 62 2.66 17.31 -7.76
CA PRO A 62 4.05 17.61 -7.47
C PRO A 62 4.50 16.68 -6.34
N ARG A 63 5.39 15.73 -6.64
CA ARG A 63 6.05 14.95 -5.61
C ARG A 63 7.07 15.87 -4.99
N VAL A 64 6.71 16.51 -3.88
CA VAL A 64 7.70 17.12 -2.98
C VAL A 64 8.41 15.94 -2.32
N LEU A 65 9.42 15.41 -3.01
CA LEU A 65 10.33 14.46 -2.40
C LEU A 65 11.13 15.27 -1.38
N ASN A 66 10.96 14.95 -0.10
CA ASN A 66 11.86 15.48 0.91
C ASN A 66 13.29 15.11 0.50
N GLU A 67 14.22 16.04 0.66
CA GLU A 67 15.63 15.84 0.28
C GLU A 67 16.29 14.65 1.00
N ASP A 68 15.68 14.19 2.10
CA ASP A 68 16.06 13.00 2.85
C ASP A 68 15.47 11.69 2.27
N LEU A 69 15.26 11.60 0.95
CA LEU A 69 15.15 10.28 0.34
C LEU A 69 16.52 9.62 0.50
N MET A 70 16.69 8.84 1.58
CA MET A 70 17.90 8.09 1.90
C MET A 70 18.05 6.93 0.91
N PHE A 71 18.26 7.29 -0.36
CA PHE A 71 18.71 6.40 -1.40
C PHE A 71 20.16 6.10 -1.06
N THR A 72 20.39 5.00 -0.33
CA THR A 72 21.74 4.52 -0.07
C THR A 72 22.41 4.32 -1.42
N THR A 73 23.40 5.14 -1.75
CA THR A 73 24.16 5.05 -3.01
C THR A 73 25.06 3.82 -3.06
N ALA A 74 25.02 2.99 -2.02
CA ALA A 74 25.76 1.75 -1.92
C ALA A 74 24.96 0.62 -2.57
N ASP A 75 25.63 -0.13 -3.45
CA ASP A 75 25.12 -1.36 -4.06
C ASP A 75 24.70 -2.38 -2.98
N GLU A 76 23.54 -3.01 -3.19
CA GLU A 76 22.96 -3.96 -2.24
C GLU A 76 23.86 -5.20 -2.12
N PRO A 77 24.35 -5.53 -0.91
CA PRO A 77 25.28 -6.63 -0.72
C PRO A 77 24.58 -7.98 -0.89
N ALA A 78 25.23 -8.93 -1.56
CA ALA A 78 24.65 -10.26 -1.80
C ALA A 78 24.69 -11.18 -0.56
N SER A 79 25.31 -10.73 0.54
CA SER A 79 25.38 -11.48 1.80
C SER A 79 25.64 -10.58 3.00
N PHE A 80 25.26 -11.06 4.19
CA PHE A 80 25.56 -10.38 5.46
C PHE A 80 27.06 -10.11 5.64
N ARG A 81 27.93 -11.09 5.37
CA ARG A 81 29.38 -10.93 5.52
C ARG A 81 29.94 -9.81 4.64
N GLU A 82 29.39 -9.68 3.43
CA GLU A 82 29.77 -8.59 2.53
C GLU A 82 29.27 -7.23 3.08
N ALA A 83 28.02 -7.17 3.56
CA ALA A 83 27.46 -5.99 4.19
C ALA A 83 28.26 -5.55 5.42
N GLU A 84 28.56 -6.47 6.34
CA GLU A 84 29.29 -6.23 7.59
C GLU A 84 30.70 -5.68 7.35
N SER A 85 31.35 -6.11 6.27
CA SER A 85 32.69 -5.60 5.91
C SER A 85 32.68 -4.12 5.48
N LYS A 86 31.54 -3.59 5.03
CA LYS A 86 31.40 -2.22 4.49
C LYS A 86 30.95 -1.26 5.59
N ALA A 87 31.70 -0.17 5.79
CA ALA A 87 31.43 0.79 6.85
C ALA A 87 30.08 1.51 6.71
N CYS A 88 29.66 1.83 5.48
CA CYS A 88 28.36 2.46 5.23
C CYS A 88 27.18 1.56 5.64
N TRP A 89 27.26 0.26 5.36
CA TRP A 89 26.22 -0.71 5.73
C TRP A 89 26.15 -0.93 7.25
N ARG A 90 27.30 -1.01 7.93
CA ARG A 90 27.32 -1.05 9.41
C ARG A 90 26.71 0.20 10.04
N GLN A 91 27.02 1.37 9.50
CA GLN A 91 26.47 2.64 9.99
C GLN A 91 24.96 2.71 9.76
N ALA A 92 24.49 2.37 8.56
CA ALA A 92 23.06 2.36 8.22
C ALA A 92 22.28 1.37 9.10
N MET A 93 22.80 0.15 9.31
CA MET A 93 22.18 -0.83 10.19
C MET A 93 22.09 -0.33 11.64
N HIS A 94 23.11 0.38 12.13
CA HIS A 94 23.09 0.97 13.47
C HIS A 94 22.04 2.09 13.58
N GLU A 95 21.94 2.97 12.58
CA GLU A 95 20.93 4.02 12.53
C GLU A 95 19.51 3.46 12.49
N GLU A 96 19.30 2.40 11.70
CA GLU A 96 18.02 1.70 11.63
C GLU A 96 17.65 1.06 12.98
N MET A 97 18.58 0.35 13.62
CA MET A 97 18.34 -0.27 14.93
C MET A 97 18.00 0.79 16.00
N CYS A 98 18.72 1.92 16.03
CA CYS A 98 18.36 3.04 16.90
C CYS A 98 16.96 3.58 16.58
N SER A 99 16.60 3.73 15.31
CA SER A 99 15.27 4.24 14.92
C SER A 99 14.12 3.32 15.35
N ILE A 100 14.34 2.00 15.33
CA ILE A 100 13.35 1.00 15.76
C ILE A 100 13.12 1.12 17.28
N GLU A 101 14.19 1.27 18.06
CA GLU A 101 14.12 1.48 19.50
C GLU A 101 13.46 2.82 19.83
N ASP A 102 13.87 3.90 19.16
CA ASP A 102 13.37 5.27 19.39
C ASP A 102 11.87 5.40 19.06
N ASN A 103 11.37 4.68 18.05
CA ASN A 103 9.96 4.70 17.68
C ASN A 103 9.05 4.10 18.77
N ASN A 104 9.59 3.26 19.67
CA ASN A 104 8.83 2.58 20.73
C ASN A 104 7.62 1.76 20.23
N THR A 105 7.66 1.29 18.98
CA THR A 105 6.59 0.48 18.37
C THR A 105 6.88 -1.02 18.35
N SER A 106 8.06 -1.44 18.77
CA SER A 106 8.51 -2.83 18.71
C SER A 106 9.04 -3.29 20.06
N GLU A 107 8.75 -4.54 20.43
CA GLU A 107 9.25 -5.18 21.65
C GLU A 107 10.16 -6.36 21.30
N PHE A 108 11.27 -6.50 22.03
CA PHE A 108 12.16 -7.66 21.89
C PHE A 108 11.54 -8.87 22.60
N ILE A 109 11.29 -9.94 21.85
CA ILE A 109 10.74 -11.19 22.36
C ILE A 109 11.84 -12.25 22.38
N ALA A 110 11.91 -13.02 23.46
CA ALA A 110 12.82 -14.15 23.54
C ALA A 110 12.47 -15.21 22.50
N LEU A 111 13.46 -15.69 21.76
CA LEU A 111 13.26 -16.78 20.82
C LEU A 111 12.86 -18.06 21.57
N PRO A 112 11.92 -18.87 21.04
CA PRO A 112 11.56 -20.15 21.62
C PRO A 112 12.77 -21.09 21.71
N THR A 113 12.80 -21.95 22.72
CA THR A 113 13.89 -22.91 22.91
C THR A 113 13.98 -23.90 21.74
N GLY A 114 15.15 -24.00 21.10
CA GLY A 114 15.46 -25.03 20.10
C GLY A 114 15.82 -24.57 18.67
N HIS A 115 16.20 -23.30 18.49
CA HIS A 115 16.70 -22.75 17.22
C HIS A 115 18.21 -22.97 17.01
#